data_AF-Q9ATA3-F1
#
_entry.id   AF-Q9ATA3-F1
#
_cell.length_a   1.000
_cell.length_b   1.000
_cell.length_c   1.000
_cell.angle_alpha   90.00
_cell.angle_beta   90.00
_cell.angle_gamma   90.00
#
_symmetry.space_group_name_H-M   'P 1'
#
loop_
_entity.id
_entity.type
_entity.pdbx_description
1 polymer ?
#
loop_
_entity_poly.entity_id
_entity_poly.type
_entity_poly.pdbx_seq_one_letter_code
_entity_poly.pdbx_strand_id
1 'polypeptide(L)'
;GERDKEAWSSVSCSSMIKERFRHRRVLIVLDDVDRSEQLNELVKETGWFGPGSRIVVTTRDRHLLVSHGIDLIYKVKCLHKKEALQLFCNYAFRNEMIVPHEFLKLS
;
A
#
# COMPACT_ATOMS: atom_id res chain seq x y z
N GLY A 1 -22.96 23.90 -12.51
CA GLY A 1 -23.72 22.63 -12.46
C GLY A 1 -23.15 21.73 -11.39
N GLU A 2 -23.84 20.66 -10.99
CA GLU A 2 -23.40 19.70 -9.95
C GLU A 2 -21.89 19.37 -10.00
N ARG A 3 -21.34 19.19 -11.22
CA ARG A 3 -19.93 18.90 -11.50
C ARG A 3 -18.93 19.96 -10.98
N ASP A 4 -19.35 21.22 -10.91
CA ASP A 4 -18.48 22.32 -10.47
C ASP A 4 -18.35 22.36 -8.93
N LYS A 5 -19.36 21.85 -8.20
CA LYS A 5 -19.35 21.79 -6.73
C LYS A 5 -18.47 20.65 -6.21
N GLU A 6 -18.44 19.50 -6.90
CA GLU A 6 -17.52 18.39 -6.60
C GLU A 6 -16.07 18.76 -6.92
N ALA A 7 -15.83 19.46 -8.04
CA ALA A 7 -14.50 19.95 -8.38
C ALA A 7 -13.95 20.92 -7.31
N TRP A 8 -14.79 21.80 -6.76
CA TRP A 8 -14.37 22.76 -5.73
C TRP A 8 -14.05 22.09 -4.37
N SER A 9 -14.78 21.03 -3.99
CA SER A 9 -14.48 20.30 -2.74
C SER A 9 -13.18 19.49 -2.84
N SER A 10 -12.93 18.86 -4.00
CA SER A 10 -11.73 18.07 -4.24
C SER A 10 -10.46 18.93 -4.34
N VAL A 11 -10.55 20.12 -4.97
CA VAL A 11 -9.43 21.09 -5.07
C VAL A 11 -9.01 21.62 -3.69
N SER A 12 -9.96 21.77 -2.76
CA SER A 12 -9.67 22.18 -1.38
C SER A 12 -8.86 21.11 -0.62
N CYS A 13 -9.24 19.83 -0.72
CA CYS A 13 -8.57 18.77 0.04
C CYS A 13 -7.12 18.54 -0.43
N SER A 14 -6.90 18.46 -1.74
CA SER A 14 -5.58 18.29 -2.35
C SER A 14 -4.62 19.44 -2.01
N SER A 15 -5.10 20.68 -2.02
CA SER A 15 -4.27 21.85 -1.67
C SER A 15 -3.85 21.86 -0.20
N MET A 16 -4.74 21.45 0.72
CA MET A 16 -4.42 21.30 2.13
C MET A 16 -3.37 20.21 2.39
N ILE A 17 -3.48 19.06 1.71
CA ILE A 17 -2.49 17.97 1.82
C ILE A 17 -1.13 18.47 1.32
N LYS A 18 -1.10 19.13 0.16
CA LYS A 18 0.12 19.72 -0.37
C LYS A 18 0.77 20.68 0.62
N GLU A 19 0.03 21.66 1.13
CA GLU A 19 0.56 22.66 2.04
C GLU A 19 1.10 22.03 3.33
N ARG A 20 0.41 21.03 3.86
CA ARG A 20 0.82 20.32 5.08
C ARG A 20 2.07 19.46 4.91
N PHE A 21 2.27 18.86 3.73
CA PHE A 21 3.29 17.83 3.51
C PHE A 21 4.42 18.19 2.52
N ARG A 22 4.37 19.36 1.86
CA ARG A 22 5.36 19.85 0.87
C ARG A 22 6.83 19.69 1.25
N HIS A 23 7.12 19.78 2.55
CA HIS A 23 8.48 19.74 3.08
C HIS A 23 8.68 18.64 4.12
N ARG A 24 7.71 17.73 4.25
CA ARG A 24 7.78 16.63 5.21
C ARG A 24 8.15 15.34 4.49
N ARG A 25 9.04 14.59 5.11
CA ARG A 25 9.30 13.21 4.73
C ARG A 25 8.10 12.35 5.17
N VAL A 26 7.44 11.70 4.22
CA VAL A 26 6.26 10.85 4.49
C VAL A 26 6.44 9.44 3.91
N LEU A 27 5.74 8.48 4.51
CA LEU A 27 5.53 7.14 3.96
C LEU A 27 4.04 7.00 3.67
N ILE A 28 3.67 6.83 2.41
CA ILE A 28 2.30 6.62 1.97
C ILE A 28 2.16 5.18 1.52
N VAL A 29 1.14 4.48 2.02
CA VAL A 29 0.81 3.12 1.60
C VAL A 29 -0.58 3.15 1.00
N LEU A 30 -0.68 2.79 -0.27
CA LEU A 30 -1.95 2.58 -0.97
C LEU A 30 -2.19 1.09 -1.06
N ASP A 31 -3.22 0.61 -0.37
CA ASP A 31 -3.56 -0.80 -0.32
C ASP A 31 -4.62 -1.18 -1.35
N ASP A 32 -4.44 -2.35 -1.99
CA ASP A 32 -5.37 -2.98 -2.95
C ASP A 32 -5.82 -2.07 -4.10
N VAL A 33 -4.88 -1.36 -4.74
CA VAL A 33 -5.19 -0.51 -5.90
C VAL A 33 -5.58 -1.37 -7.10
N ASP A 34 -6.80 -1.22 -7.58
CA ASP A 34 -7.39 -2.01 -8.67
C ASP A 34 -7.85 -1.16 -9.86
N ARG A 35 -7.77 0.18 -9.77
CA ARG A 35 -8.18 1.10 -10.84
C ARG A 35 -7.10 2.13 -11.19
N SER A 36 -7.01 2.46 -12.48
CA SER A 36 -6.01 3.41 -13.00
C SER A 36 -6.23 4.84 -12.49
N GLU A 37 -7.48 5.23 -12.25
CA GLU A 37 -7.82 6.56 -11.76
C GLU A 37 -7.15 6.87 -10.41
N GLN A 38 -7.03 5.87 -9.53
CA GLN A 38 -6.38 6.02 -8.22
C GLN A 38 -4.87 6.33 -8.37
N LEU A 39 -4.20 5.75 -9.37
CA LEU A 39 -2.80 6.08 -9.66
C LEU A 39 -2.65 7.45 -10.33
N ASN A 40 -3.58 7.82 -11.21
CA ASN A 40 -3.57 9.12 -11.87
C ASN A 40 -3.69 10.29 -10.88
N GLU A 41 -4.45 10.10 -9.81
CA GLU A 41 -4.50 11.06 -8.69
C GLU A 41 -3.14 11.12 -7.99
N LEU A 42 -2.55 9.97 -7.66
CA LEU A 42 -1.24 9.90 -7.00
C LEU A 42 -0.12 10.60 -7.76
N VAL A 43 -0.05 10.47 -9.08
CA VAL A 43 0.99 11.12 -9.91
C VAL A 43 0.95 12.63 -9.73
N LYS A 44 -0.23 13.23 -9.59
CA LYS A 44 -0.41 14.67 -9.34
C LYS A 44 0.12 15.09 -7.96
N GLU A 45 0.16 14.16 -7.01
CA GLU A 45 0.56 14.40 -5.63
C GLU A 45 2.03 14.13 -5.34
N THR A 46 2.75 13.33 -6.15
CA THR A 46 4.15 12.96 -5.88
C THR A 46 5.08 14.17 -5.71
N GLY A 47 4.81 15.28 -6.40
CA GLY A 47 5.54 16.55 -6.25
C GLY A 47 5.18 17.36 -4.99
N TRP A 48 4.28 16.86 -4.14
CA TRP A 48 3.81 17.52 -2.93
C TRP A 48 4.51 17.04 -1.65
N PHE A 49 5.50 16.17 -1.75
CA PHE A 49 6.15 15.59 -0.57
C PHE A 49 7.61 16.02 -0.47
N GLY A 50 8.11 16.11 0.76
CA GLY A 50 9.50 16.47 1.02
C GLY A 50 10.49 15.38 0.56
N PRO A 51 11.78 15.72 0.40
CA PRO A 51 12.82 14.75 0.03
C PRO A 51 12.86 13.52 0.95
N GLY A 52 13.13 12.36 0.38
CA GLY A 52 13.19 11.07 1.10
C GLY A 52 11.84 10.44 1.42
N SER A 53 10.74 11.04 0.95
CA SER A 53 9.40 10.44 1.00
C SER A 53 9.32 9.18 0.13
N ARG A 54 8.44 8.26 0.49
CA ARG A 54 8.21 7.01 -0.23
C ARG A 54 6.73 6.72 -0.34
N ILE A 55 6.34 6.21 -1.51
CA ILE A 55 4.98 5.72 -1.76
C ILE A 55 5.09 4.24 -2.08
N VAL A 56 4.30 3.42 -1.39
CA VAL A 56 4.20 1.98 -1.60
C VAL A 56 2.79 1.68 -2.05
N VAL A 57 2.66 0.99 -3.19
CA VAL A 57 1.37 0.56 -3.72
C VAL A 57 1.32 -0.95 -3.67
N THR A 58 0.26 -1.51 -3.08
CA THR A 58 -0.06 -2.94 -3.19
C THR A 58 -1.18 -3.09 -4.22
N THR A 59 -1.05 -4.10 -5.08
CA THR A 59 -2.05 -4.43 -6.09
C THR A 59 -1.93 -5.89 -6.47
N ARG A 60 -3.04 -6.48 -6.90
CA ARG A 60 -3.06 -7.81 -7.53
C ARG A 60 -2.80 -7.73 -9.04
N ASP A 61 -2.89 -6.55 -9.64
CA ASP A 61 -2.68 -6.33 -11.07
C ASP A 61 -1.34 -5.66 -11.36
N ARG A 62 -0.38 -6.45 -11.88
CA ARG A 62 0.92 -5.93 -12.31
C ARG A 62 0.80 -4.95 -13.49
N HIS A 63 -0.18 -5.12 -14.36
CA HIS A 63 -0.32 -4.28 -15.56
C HIS A 63 -0.61 -2.84 -15.19
N LEU A 64 -1.41 -2.63 -14.15
CA LEU A 64 -1.70 -1.31 -13.58
C LEU A 64 -0.43 -0.55 -13.18
N LEU A 65 0.58 -1.22 -12.62
CA LEU A 65 1.87 -0.56 -12.29
C LEU A 65 2.68 -0.22 -13.54
N VAL A 66 2.79 -1.18 -14.47
CA VAL A 66 3.60 -1.03 -15.69
C VAL A 66 3.03 0.05 -16.61
N SER A 67 1.70 0.12 -16.76
CA SER A 67 1.06 1.13 -17.61
C SER A 67 1.26 2.56 -17.12
N HIS A 68 1.54 2.74 -15.83
CA HIS A 68 1.82 4.05 -15.21
C HIS A 68 3.32 4.35 -15.08
N GLY A 69 4.19 3.57 -15.72
CA GLY A 69 5.64 3.79 -15.71
C GLY A 69 6.30 3.57 -14.34
N ILE A 70 5.69 2.77 -13.47
CA ILE A 70 6.29 2.41 -12.19
C ILE A 70 7.29 1.28 -12.42
N ASP A 71 8.59 1.60 -12.34
CA ASP A 71 9.66 0.63 -12.62
C ASP A 71 10.01 -0.26 -11.41
N LEU A 72 9.86 0.27 -10.20
CA LEU A 72 10.20 -0.46 -8.97
C LEU A 72 9.04 -1.37 -8.53
N ILE A 73 8.96 -2.55 -9.13
CA ILE A 73 7.91 -3.54 -8.85
C ILE A 73 8.49 -4.74 -8.10
N TYR A 74 7.95 -5.01 -6.90
CA TYR A 74 8.25 -6.21 -6.14
C TYR A 74 7.07 -7.20 -6.16
N LYS A 75 7.30 -8.41 -6.69
CA LYS A 75 6.32 -9.49 -6.61
C LYS A 75 6.43 -10.17 -5.25
N VAL A 76 5.45 -9.92 -4.38
CA VAL A 76 5.36 -10.59 -3.08
C VAL A 76 5.23 -12.10 -3.29
N LYS A 77 6.07 -12.87 -2.60
CA LYS A 77 6.03 -14.34 -2.60
C LYS A 77 5.20 -14.84 -1.42
N CYS A 78 4.56 -15.98 -1.59
CA CYS A 78 3.97 -16.70 -0.47
C CYS A 78 5.07 -17.07 0.53
N LEU A 79 4.70 -17.09 1.81
CA LEU A 79 5.57 -17.58 2.88
C LEU A 79 5.94 -19.04 2.64
N HIS A 80 7.18 -19.40 2.98
CA HIS A 80 7.57 -20.80 3.04
C HIS A 80 6.78 -21.52 4.13
N LYS A 81 6.63 -22.83 4.00
CA LYS A 81 5.82 -23.67 4.91
C LYS A 81 6.14 -23.43 6.39
N LYS A 82 7.42 -23.32 6.74
CA LYS A 82 7.88 -23.00 8.10
C LYS A 82 7.44 -21.60 8.56
N GLU A 83 7.59 -20.59 7.71
CA GLU A 83 7.22 -19.20 8.01
C GLU A 83 5.70 -19.04 8.11
N ALA A 84 4.95 -19.74 7.25
CA ALA A 84 3.48 -19.79 7.29
C ALA A 84 2.99 -20.46 8.58
N LEU A 85 3.62 -21.56 9.00
CA LEU A 85 3.31 -22.21 10.28
C LEU A 85 3.63 -21.30 11.46
N GLN A 86 4.78 -20.61 11.43
CA GLN A 86 5.13 -19.63 12.47
C GLN A 86 4.11 -18.49 12.53
N LEU A 87 3.72 -17.92 11.40
CA LEU A 87 2.69 -16.88 11.34
C LEU A 87 1.37 -17.39 11.92
N PHE A 88 0.93 -18.58 11.51
CA PHE A 88 -0.28 -19.20 12.02
C PHE A 88 -0.22 -19.39 13.55
N CYS A 89 0.88 -19.96 14.06
CA CYS A 89 1.04 -20.16 15.51
C CYS A 89 1.05 -18.84 16.28
N ASN A 90 1.72 -17.82 15.76
CA ASN A 90 1.78 -16.49 16.40
C ASN A 90 0.38 -15.87 16.53
N TYR A 91 -0.48 -16.02 15.51
CA TYR A 91 -1.83 -15.47 15.51
C TYR A 91 -2.84 -16.34 16.28
N ALA A 92 -2.81 -17.66 16.10
CA ALA A 92 -3.78 -18.57 16.71
C ALA A 92 -3.50 -18.81 18.20
N PHE A 93 -2.22 -18.84 18.60
CA PHE A 93 -1.79 -19.20 19.95
C PHE A 93 -1.07 -18.06 20.68
N ARG A 94 -1.10 -16.82 20.15
CA ARG A 94 -0.54 -15.61 20.78
C ARG A 94 0.92 -15.74 21.24
N ASN A 95 1.74 -16.46 20.47
CA ASN A 95 3.13 -16.77 20.82
C ASN A 95 3.30 -17.59 22.13
N GLU A 96 2.25 -18.18 22.69
CA GLU A 96 2.42 -19.30 23.59
C GLU A 96 3.00 -20.42 22.74
N MET A 97 4.32 -20.58 22.79
CA MET A 97 5.13 -21.41 21.91
C MET A 97 4.92 -22.91 22.16
N ILE A 98 3.67 -23.31 22.38
CA ILE A 98 3.21 -24.68 22.23
C ILE A 98 2.82 -24.75 20.76
N VAL A 99 3.78 -25.07 19.88
CA VAL A 99 3.41 -25.67 18.59
C VAL A 99 2.97 -27.07 18.99
N PRO A 100 1.66 -27.39 19.07
CA PRO A 100 1.26 -28.72 19.51
C PRO A 100 1.90 -29.72 18.56
N HIS A 101 2.46 -30.82 19.09
CA HIS A 101 3.23 -31.80 18.31
C HIS A 101 2.48 -32.28 17.04
N GLU A 102 1.15 -32.18 17.02
CA GLU A 102 0.29 -32.47 15.89
C GLU A 102 0.49 -31.54 14.69
N PHE A 103 0.84 -30.27 14.90
CA PHE A 103 1.06 -29.30 13.83
C PHE A 103 2.44 -29.39 13.18
N LEU A 104 3.42 -30.02 13.83
CA LEU A 104 4.72 -30.33 13.21
C LEU A 104 4.59 -31.33 12.06
N LYS A 105 3.55 -32.18 12.08
CA LYS A 105 3.24 -33.10 10.96
C LYS A 105 2.68 -32.40 9.73
N LEU A 106 2.30 -31.13 9.87
CA LEU A 106 1.87 -30.27 8.78
C LEU A 106 3.03 -29.47 8.20
N SER A 107 4.27 -29.62 8.71
CA SER A 107 5.53 -29.08 8.16
C SER A 107 6.15 -29.98 7.10
#